data_AF-A0A202CEA1-F1
#
_entry.id   AF-A0A202CEA1-F1
#
_cell.length_a   1.000
_cell.length_b   1.000
_cell.length_c   1.000
_cell.angle_alpha   90.00
_cell.angle_beta   90.00
_cell.angle_gamma   90.00
#
_symmetry.space_group_name_H-M   'P 1'
#
loop_
_entity.id
_entity.type
_entity.pdbx_description
1 polymer ?
#
loop_
_entity_poly.entity_id
_entity_poly.type
_entity_poly.pdbx_seq_one_letter_code
_entity_poly.pdbx_strand_id
1 'polypeptide(L)' 'KLNKILAERTGQPLEVIERDTDRDNFKTAEEAKEYGLIDKVLTRNIDAQK' A
#
# COMPACT_ATOMS: atom_id res chain seq x y z
N LYS A 1 8.67 12.49 -10.78
CA LYS A 1 8.80 13.06 -9.41
C LYS A 1 7.96 12.31 -8.39
N LEU A 2 6.70 11.97 -8.71
CA LEU A 2 5.81 11.20 -7.84
C LEU A 2 6.37 9.81 -7.47
N ASN A 3 6.93 9.07 -8.44
CA ASN A 3 7.46 7.72 -8.20
C ASN A 3 8.61 7.67 -7.19
N LYS A 4 9.42 8.73 -7.12
CA LYS A 4 10.50 8.84 -6.11
C LYS A 4 9.93 8.99 -4.70
N ILE A 5 8.89 9.81 -4.54
CA ILE A 5 8.21 9.99 -3.27
C ILE A 5 7.54 8.68 -2.84
N LEU A 6 6.89 7.99 -3.77
CA LEU A 6 6.29 6.68 -3.49
C LEU A 6 7.35 5.69 -3.03
N ALA A 7 8.45 5.54 -3.77
CA ALA A 7 9.56 4.66 -3.40
C ALA A 7 10.14 4.98 -2.02
N GLU A 8 10.38 6.25 -1.69
CA GLU A 8 10.91 6.68 -0.38
C GLU A 8 9.95 6.40 0.78
N ARG A 9 8.63 6.47 0.55
CA ARG A 9 7.62 6.32 1.59
C ARG A 9 7.15 4.88 1.77
N THR A 10 7.14 4.09 0.69
CA THR A 10 6.77 2.66 0.72
C THR A 10 7.96 1.75 0.98
N GLY A 11 9.20 2.24 0.80
CA GLY A 11 10.41 1.43 0.86
C GLY A 11 10.61 0.53 -0.37
N GLN A 12 9.80 0.70 -1.41
CA GLN A 12 9.91 -0.07 -2.65
C GLN A 12 10.99 0.51 -3.58
N PRO A 13 11.68 -0.33 -4.36
CA PRO A 13 12.57 0.15 -5.41
C PRO A 13 11.82 0.99 -6.44
N LEU A 14 12.50 2.01 -7.00
CA LEU A 14 11.92 2.91 -8.00
C LEU A 14 11.39 2.16 -9.22
N GLU A 15 12.10 1.12 -9.67
CA GLU A 15 11.73 0.26 -10.80
C GLU A 15 10.40 -0.48 -10.56
N VAL A 16 10.15 -0.91 -9.33
CA VAL A 16 8.90 -1.58 -8.94
C VAL A 16 7.74 -0.59 -8.98
N ILE A 17 7.94 0.62 -8.45
CA ILE A 17 6.95 1.69 -8.50
C ILE A 17 6.66 2.08 -9.95
N GLU A 18 7.67 2.23 -10.80
CA GLU A 18 7.49 2.58 -12.21
C GLU A 18 6.67 1.54 -12.96
N ARG A 19 6.96 0.25 -12.78
CA ARG A 19 6.17 -0.82 -13.39
C ARG A 19 4.74 -0.87 -12.86
N ASP A 20 4.57 -0.72 -11.54
CA ASP A 20 3.27 -0.85 -10.90
C ASP A 20 2.40 0.41 -11.07
N THR A 21 2.97 1.53 -11.49
CA THR A 21 2.26 2.79 -11.81
C THR A 21 2.09 3.05 -13.31
N ASP A 22 2.65 2.20 -14.19
CA ASP A 22 2.45 2.28 -15.64
C ASP A 22 0.98 2.01 -16.03
N ARG A 23 0.28 1.20 -15.23
CA ARG A 23 -1.15 0.92 -15.35
C ARG A 23 -1.81 0.85 -13.98
N ASP A 24 -3.13 0.96 -13.97
CA ASP A 24 -3.92 0.83 -12.74
C ASP A 24 -3.67 -0.52 -12.07
N ASN A 25 -3.06 -0.47 -10.88
CA ASN A 25 -2.74 -1.63 -10.06
C ASN A 25 -3.54 -1.54 -8.75
N PHE A 26 -4.72 -2.16 -8.74
CA PHE A 26 -5.57 -2.23 -7.56
C PHE A 26 -5.04 -3.26 -6.58
N LYS A 27 -4.87 -2.85 -5.33
CA LYS A 27 -4.42 -3.70 -4.23
C LYS A 27 -5.53 -3.82 -3.19
N THR A 28 -5.66 -5.00 -2.61
CA THR A 28 -6.45 -5.21 -1.40
C THR A 28 -5.83 -4.48 -0.21
N ALA A 29 -6.57 -4.39 0.90
CA ALA A 29 -6.07 -3.71 2.10
C ALA A 29 -4.80 -4.38 2.68
N GLU A 30 -4.73 -5.71 2.65
CA GLU A 30 -3.54 -6.44 3.11
C GLU A 30 -2.35 -6.25 2.16
N GLU A 31 -2.57 -6.34 0.84
CA GLU A 31 -1.53 -6.08 -0.14
C GLU A 31 -1.01 -4.64 -0.05
N ALA A 32 -1.87 -3.66 0.20
CA ALA A 32 -1.47 -2.27 0.38
C ALA A 32 -0.60 -2.10 1.64
N LYS A 33 -0.88 -2.85 2.71
CA LYS A 33 -0.07 -2.85 3.93
C LYS A 33 1.29 -3.50 3.70
N GLU A 34 1.32 -4.67 3.08
CA GLU A 34 2.57 -5.37 2.75
C GLU A 34 3.44 -4.57 1.78
N TYR A 35 2.81 -3.85 0.85
CA TYR A 35 3.50 -2.98 -0.09
C TYR A 35 4.11 -1.74 0.57
N GLY A 36 3.70 -1.39 1.80
CA GLY A 36 4.15 -0.20 2.52
C GLY A 36 3.34 1.07 2.21
N LEU A 37 2.15 0.95 1.61
CA LEU A 37 1.27 2.09 1.36
C LEU A 37 0.52 2.55 2.62
N ILE A 38 0.25 1.61 3.54
CA ILE A 38 -0.47 1.85 4.80
C ILE A 38 0.15 1.03 5.94
N ASP A 39 0.05 1.50 7.18
CA ASP A 39 0.65 0.80 8.33
C ASP A 39 -0.26 -0.30 8.91
N LYS A 40 -1.58 -0.06 8.92
CA LYS A 40 -2.58 -0.94 9.56
C LYS A 40 -3.90 -0.95 8.79
N VAL A 41 -4.48 -2.14 8.68
CA VAL A 41 -5.86 -2.34 8.24
C VAL A 41 -6.76 -2.35 9.47
N LEU A 42 -7.76 -1.48 9.51
CA LEU A 42 -8.76 -1.47 10.58
C LEU A 42 -9.92 -2.36 10.19
N THR A 43 -10.22 -3.35 11.02
CA THR A 43 -11.43 -4.15 10.90
C THR A 43 -12.47 -3.67 11.90
N ARG A 44 -13.75 -3.88 11.57
CA ARG A 44 -14.82 -3.57 12.51
C ARG A 44 -14.74 -4.57 13.68
N ASN A 45 -14.54 -4.06 14.89
CA ASN A 45 -14.62 -4.87 16.10
C ASN A 45 -16.07 -5.32 16.30
N ILE A 46 -16.40 -6.51 15.83
CA ILE A 46 -17.72 -7.14 16.04
C ILE A 46 -17.81 -7.77 17.45
N ASP A 47 -16.66 -7.97 18.11
CA ASP A 47 -16.56 -8.62 19.42
C ASP A 47 -16.65 -7.67 20.62
N ALA A 48 -16.52 -6.35 20.40
CA ALA A 48 -16.62 -5.34 21.47
C ALA A 48 -18.07 -4.93 21.80
N GLN A 49 -19.06 -5.62 21.23
CA GLN A 49 -20.49 -5.34 21.40
C GLN A 49 -21.29 -6.55 21.94
N LYS A 50 -20.61 -7.57 22.48
CA LYS A 50 -21.25 -8.63 23.26
C LYS A 50 -20.99 -8.46 24.75
#